data_AF-A0A9D7X742-F1
#
_entry.id   AF-A0A9D7X742-F1
#
_cell.length_a   1.000
_cell.length_b   1.000
_cell.length_c   1.000
_cell.angle_alpha   90.00
_cell.angle_beta   90.00
_cell.angle_gamma   90.00
#
_symmetry.space_group_name_H-M   'P 1'
#
loop_
_entity.id
_entity.type
_entity.pdbx_description
1 polymer ?
#
loop_
_entity_poly.entity_id
_entity_poly.type
_entity_poly.pdbx_seq_one_letter_code
_entity_poly.pdbx_strand_id
1 'polypeptide(L)' 'MPEPSRFELRDIEKCFARLFSSDDGKCALSYLQAISFQRALAPTSTDQQLRYAEGQRAMVATILRLIDRGRKPT' A
#
# COMPACT_ATOMS: atom_id res chain seq x y z
N MET A 1 4.01 -29.63 -0.79
CA MET A 1 2.81 -28.77 -0.78
C MET A 1 3.21 -27.49 -0.05
N PRO A 2 3.12 -26.29 -0.64
CA PRO A 2 3.27 -25.07 0.14
C PRO A 2 2.13 -25.00 1.14
N GLU A 3 2.42 -24.70 2.41
CA GLU A 3 1.38 -24.58 3.43
C GLU A 3 0.36 -23.50 3.00
N PRO A 4 -0.95 -23.71 3.23
CA PRO A 4 -1.92 -22.64 3.10
C PRO A 4 -1.44 -21.46 3.93
N SER A 5 -1.43 -20.25 3.35
CA SER A 5 -1.17 -19.02 4.09
C SER A 5 -1.89 -19.08 5.43
N ARG A 6 -1.14 -19.01 6.54
CA ARG A 6 -1.68 -19.07 7.91
C ARG A 6 -2.78 -18.02 8.18
N PHE A 7 -2.87 -17.01 7.32
CA PHE A 7 -3.84 -15.93 7.39
C PHE A 7 -4.70 -15.91 6.12
N GLU A 8 -6.01 -15.81 6.30
CA GLU A 8 -6.91 -15.55 5.18
C GLU A 8 -6.79 -14.08 4.73
N LEU A 9 -7.24 -13.76 3.51
CA LEU A 9 -7.21 -12.39 3.00
C LEU A 9 -7.93 -11.42 3.95
N ARG A 10 -9.01 -11.86 4.58
CA ARG A 10 -9.77 -11.05 5.54
C ARG A 10 -8.97 -10.70 6.79
N ASP A 11 -8.13 -11.62 7.28
CA ASP A 11 -7.26 -11.37 8.42
C ASP A 11 -6.21 -10.31 8.07
N ILE A 12 -5.66 -10.40 6.86
CA ILE A 12 -4.70 -9.42 6.33
C ILE A 12 -5.36 -8.04 6.23
N GLU A 13 -6.55 -7.94 5.64
CA GLU A 13 -7.30 -6.68 5.55
C GLU A 13 -7.52 -6.05 6.93
N LYS A 14 -8.02 -6.82 7.91
CA LYS A 14 -8.22 -6.34 9.29
C LYS A 14 -6.91 -5.95 9.97
N CYS A 15 -5.82 -6.69 9.71
CA CYS A 15 -4.49 -6.37 10.22
C CYS A 15 -4.01 -5.01 9.70
N PHE A 16 -4.10 -4.78 8.40
CA PHE A 16 -3.73 -3.51 7.77
C PHE A 16 -4.58 -2.35 8.30
N ALA A 17 -5.89 -2.53 8.39
CA ALA A 17 -6.79 -1.50 8.92
C ALA A 17 -6.42 -1.09 10.36
N ARG A 18 -6.13 -2.06 11.23
CA ARG A 18 -5.73 -1.81 12.63
C ARG A 18 -4.34 -1.19 12.75
N LEU A 19 -3.36 -1.68 11.97
CA LEU A 19 -2.00 -1.15 11.99
C LEU A 19 -2.00 0.32 11.57
N PHE A 20 -2.67 0.64 10.47
CA PHE A 20 -2.70 2.00 9.91
C PHE A 20 -3.71 2.93 10.58
N SER A 21 -4.39 2.48 11.64
CA SER A 21 -5.18 3.36 12.52
C SER A 21 -4.38 3.93 13.71
N SER A 22 -3.21 3.37 14.02
CA SER A 22 -2.30 3.93 15.03
C SER A 22 -1.64 5.22 14.53
N ASP A 23 -1.10 6.04 15.42
CA ASP A 23 -0.45 7.30 15.03
C ASP A 23 0.82 7.07 14.21
N ASP A 24 1.65 6.10 14.60
CA ASP A 24 2.82 5.69 13.80
C ASP A 24 2.41 5.10 12.45
N GLY A 25 1.32 4.33 12.40
CA GLY A 25 0.76 3.81 11.17
C GLY A 25 0.34 4.94 10.21
N LYS A 26 -0.39 5.95 10.71
CA LYS A 26 -0.76 7.12 9.92
C LYS A 26 0.47 7.88 9.42
N CYS A 27 1.51 8.03 10.26
CA CYS A 27 2.77 8.66 9.88
C CYS A 27 3.45 7.91 8.72
N ALA A 28 3.64 6.59 8.86
CA ALA A 28 4.22 5.75 7.83
C ALA A 28 3.41 5.77 6.53
N LEU A 29 2.07 5.68 6.61
CA LEU A 29 1.21 5.71 5.43
C LEU A 29 1.25 7.07 4.72
N SER A 30 1.36 8.16 5.47
CA SER A 30 1.50 9.51 4.91
C SER A 30 2.81 9.63 4.15
N TYR A 31 3.91 9.13 4.72
CA TYR A 31 5.21 9.10 4.05
C TYR A 31 5.19 8.26 2.77
N LEU A 32 4.61 7.05 2.81
CA LEU A 32 4.48 6.18 1.63
C LEU A 32 3.69 6.85 0.49
N GLN A 33 2.60 7.53 0.83
CA GLN A 33 1.81 8.29 -0.15
C GLN A 33 2.61 9.44 -0.75
N ALA A 34 3.37 10.19 0.06
CA ALA A 34 4.21 11.28 -0.42
C ALA A 34 5.25 10.81 -1.43
N ILE A 35 6.02 9.77 -1.09
CA ILE A 35 7.11 9.30 -1.96
C ILE A 35 6.61 8.59 -3.24
N SER A 36 5.35 8.15 -3.27
CA SER A 36 4.79 7.38 -4.39
C SER A 36 3.90 8.22 -5.31
N PHE A 37 3.02 9.06 -4.76
CA PHE A 37 2.05 9.84 -5.54
C PHE A 37 2.47 11.29 -5.76
N GLN A 38 3.26 11.88 -4.87
CA GLN A 38 3.68 13.29 -4.98
C GLN A 38 5.03 13.45 -5.66
N ARG A 39 5.65 12.35 -6.09
CA ARG A 39 6.93 12.35 -6.78
C ARG A 39 6.75 12.74 -8.26
N ALA A 40 7.21 13.93 -8.62
CA ALA A 40 7.36 14.34 -10.01
C ALA A 40 8.60 13.69 -10.65
N LEU A 41 8.48 13.27 -11.89
CA LEU A 41 9.58 12.78 -12.72
C LEU A 41 9.84 13.77 -13.86
N ALA A 42 11.11 13.97 -14.21
CA ALA A 42 11.49 14.87 -15.28
C ALA A 42 11.00 14.34 -16.64
N PRO A 43 10.76 15.20 -17.64
CA PRO A 43 10.39 14.79 -19.00
C PRO A 43 11.42 13.85 -19.66
N THR A 44 12.67 13.91 -19.22
CA THR A 44 13.79 13.09 -19.70
C THR A 44 13.91 11.75 -18.97
N SER A 45 12.97 11.43 -18.07
CA SER A 45 12.99 10.17 -17.33
C SER A 45 12.78 8.98 -18.27
N THR A 46 13.49 7.89 -18.02
CA THR A 46 13.40 6.69 -18.88
C THR A 46 12.12 5.91 -18.61
N ASP A 47 11.66 5.13 -19.60
CA ASP A 47 10.51 4.22 -19.43
C ASP A 47 10.67 3.23 -18.28
N GLN A 48 11.91 2.82 -17.96
CA GLN A 48 12.19 1.95 -16.83
C GLN A 48 11.92 2.67 -15.50
N GLN A 49 12.33 3.94 -15.38
CA GLN A 49 12.06 4.75 -14.20
C GLN A 49 10.56 5.03 -14.04
N LEU A 50 9.86 5.33 -15.13
CA LEU A 50 8.41 5.53 -15.13
C LEU A 50 7.67 4.27 -14.66
N ARG A 51 8.02 3.10 -15.22
CA ARG A 51 7.41 1.81 -14.82
C ARG A 51 7.73 1.43 -13.38
N TYR A 52 8.96 1.68 -12.92
CA TYR A 52 9.31 1.47 -11.52
C TYR A 52 8.47 2.33 -10.58
N ALA A 53 8.30 3.62 -10.90
CA ALA A 53 7.46 4.52 -10.11
C ALA A 53 5.99 4.09 -10.12
N GLU A 54 5.47 3.63 -11.25
CA GLU A 54 4.10 3.08 -11.33
C GLU A 54 3.94 1.82 -10.48
N GLY A 55 4.95 0.94 -10.44
CA GLY A 55 4.95 -0.22 -9.55
C GLY A 55 4.84 0.17 -8.07
N GLN A 56 5.54 1.23 -7.65
CA GLN A 56 5.44 1.75 -6.28
C GLN A 56 4.03 2.32 -6.00
N ARG A 57 3.44 3.08 -6.94
CA ARG A 57 2.06 3.57 -6.80
C ARG A 57 1.05 2.43 -6.68
N ALA A 58 1.17 1.41 -7.52
CA ALA A 58 0.29 0.25 -7.49
C ALA A 58 0.38 -0.50 -6.15
N MET A 59 1.58 -0.60 -5.57
CA MET A 59 1.79 -1.19 -4.25
C MET A 59 1.08 -0.38 -3.16
N VAL A 60 1.30 0.94 -3.09
CA VAL A 60 0.64 1.80 -2.08
C VAL A 60 -0.89 1.82 -2.28
N ALA A 61 -1.38 1.83 -3.52
CA ALA A 61 -2.81 1.70 -3.80
C ALA A 61 -3.39 0.36 -3.32
N THR A 62 -2.59 -0.72 -3.33
CA THR A 62 -2.99 -2.02 -2.77
C THR A 62 -3.11 -1.96 -1.26
N ILE A 63 -2.15 -1.33 -0.57
CA ILE A 63 -2.21 -1.08 0.88
C ILE A 63 -3.48 -0.30 1.25
N LEU A 64 -3.77 0.78 0.53
CA LEU A 64 -4.98 1.59 0.75
C LEU A 64 -6.27 0.76 0.57
N ARG A 65 -6.32 -0.12 -0.44
CA ARG A 65 -7.45 -1.05 -0.65
C ARG A 65 -7.61 -2.04 0.50
N LEU A 66 -6.51 -2.61 1.01
CA LEU A 66 -6.56 -3.51 2.17
C LEU A 66 -7.10 -2.80 3.42
N ILE A 67 -6.65 -1.57 3.66
CA ILE A 67 -7.12 -0.73 4.76
C ILE A 67 -8.62 -0.45 4.62
N ASP A 68 -9.08 0.00 3.45
CA ASP A 68 -10.51 0.29 3.20
C ASP A 68 -11.39 -0.94 3.45
N ARG A 69 -11.00 -2.09 2.89
CA ARG A 69 -11.75 -3.34 3.08
C ARG A 69 -11.74 -3.80 4.53
N GLY A 70 -10.62 -3.67 5.24
CA GLY A 70 -10.51 -4.04 6.65
C GLY A 70 -11.36 -3.18 7.60
N ARG A 71 -11.75 -1.97 7.18
CA ARG A 71 -12.63 -1.07 7.95
C ARG A 71 -14.12 -1.38 7.79
N LYS A 72 -14.53 -2.06 6.71
CA LYS A 72 -15.95 -2.37 6.46
C LYS A 72 -16.44 -3.40 7.48
N PRO A 73 -17.58 -3.15 8.16
CA PRO A 73 -18.25 -4.16 8.97
C PRO A 73 -18.55 -5.39 8.10
N THR A 74 -18.35 -6.59 8.65
CA THR A 74 -18.80 -7.85 8.05
C THR A 74 -20.31 -7.95 8.06
#